data_AF-A0A0D2MX15-F1
#
_entry.id   AF-A0A0D2MX15-F1
#
_cell.length_a   1.000
_cell.length_b   1.000
_cell.length_c   1.000
_cell.angle_alpha   90.00
_cell.angle_beta   90.00
_cell.angle_gamma   90.00
#
_symmetry.space_group_name_H-M   'P 1'
#
loop_
_entity.id
_entity.type
_entity.pdbx_description
1 polymer ?
#
loop_
_entity_poly.entity_id
_entity_poly.type
_entity_poly.pdbx_seq_one_letter_code
_entity_poly.pdbx_strand_id
1 'polypeptide(L)'
;MGQAISGGLTQNDVDEVISACKGAFTQPEVEALYRRFRSLDRGLKGYISAEEFLAIPELSINPLANRVVRLFESVNFLEFVKLLAPFTSRVTKDDKLTFLFTVFDVDGDGLVSRDDMHVMLRQLAGSTLTDEDIDTLTTRGFEGAGAPHGLNLAAFKAAMAGRDLSSMEVAVATDT
;
A
#
# COMPACT_ATOMS: atom_id res chain seq x y z
N MET A 1 5.20 22.23 -25.38
CA MET A 1 3.83 21.64 -25.35
C MET A 1 4.01 20.13 -25.33
N GLY A 2 3.73 19.47 -24.21
CA GLY A 2 3.82 18.01 -24.13
C GLY A 2 2.70 17.38 -24.96
N GLN A 3 3.02 16.40 -25.80
CA GLN A 3 2.00 15.63 -26.51
C GLN A 3 1.25 14.73 -25.51
N ALA A 4 -0.07 14.69 -25.63
CA ALA A 4 -0.90 13.78 -24.86
C ALA A 4 -0.79 12.37 -25.46
N ILE A 5 -0.53 11.39 -24.60
CA ILE A 5 -0.23 10.00 -24.99
C ILE A 5 -1.48 9.13 -24.81
N SER A 6 -2.27 9.38 -23.76
CA SER A 6 -3.51 8.66 -23.50
C SER A 6 -4.49 9.51 -22.70
N GLY A 7 -5.62 9.90 -23.32
CA GLY A 7 -6.80 10.44 -22.64
C GLY A 7 -6.61 11.67 -21.73
N GLY A 8 -5.49 12.39 -21.81
CA GLY A 8 -5.14 13.52 -20.93
C GLY A 8 -3.78 13.40 -20.23
N LEU A 9 -3.15 12.22 -20.25
CA LEU A 9 -1.80 11.99 -19.71
C LEU A 9 -0.73 12.46 -20.71
N THR A 10 0.19 13.33 -20.28
CA THR A 10 1.32 13.81 -21.09
C THR A 10 2.59 13.01 -20.82
N GLN A 11 3.57 13.11 -21.72
CA GLN A 11 4.88 12.48 -21.51
C GLN A 11 5.58 12.95 -20.23
N ASN A 12 5.44 14.23 -19.89
CA ASN A 12 6.01 14.75 -18.65
C ASN A 12 5.39 14.08 -17.42
N ASP A 13 4.07 13.83 -17.44
CA ASP A 13 3.38 13.15 -16.33
C ASP A 13 3.85 11.70 -16.19
N VAL A 14 4.05 11.01 -17.32
CA VAL A 14 4.59 9.64 -17.33
C VAL A 14 6.00 9.63 -16.74
N ASP A 15 6.87 10.53 -17.19
CA ASP A 15 8.26 10.61 -16.73
C ASP A 15 8.34 10.96 -15.24
N GLU A 16 7.46 11.86 -14.77
CA GLU A 16 7.33 12.21 -13.35
C GLU A 16 6.92 11.00 -12.51
N VAL A 17 5.91 10.25 -12.95
CA VAL A 17 5.42 9.05 -12.24
C VAL A 17 6.50 7.97 -12.18
N ILE A 18 7.19 7.70 -13.30
CA ILE A 18 8.27 6.71 -13.36
C ILE A 18 9.41 7.10 -12.41
N SER A 19 9.80 8.38 -12.43
CA SER A 19 10.83 8.92 -11.55
C SER A 19 10.42 8.81 -10.07
N ALA A 20 9.20 9.24 -9.74
CA ALA A 20 8.69 9.23 -8.38
C ALA A 20 8.54 7.82 -7.79
N CYS A 21 8.26 6.83 -8.65
CA CYS A 21 8.16 5.42 -8.26
C CYS A 21 9.48 4.66 -8.44
N LYS A 22 10.61 5.36 -8.61
CA LYS A 22 11.95 4.76 -8.78
C LYS A 22 12.03 3.68 -9.87
N GLY A 23 11.25 3.82 -10.95
CA GLY A 23 11.21 2.83 -12.03
C GLY A 23 10.42 1.55 -11.72
N ALA A 24 9.54 1.56 -10.70
CA ALA A 24 8.63 0.44 -10.41
C ALA A 24 7.76 0.05 -11.61
N PHE A 25 7.44 1.02 -12.47
CA PHE A 25 6.58 0.86 -13.63
C PHE A 25 7.26 1.31 -14.92
N THR A 26 6.94 0.64 -16.00
CA THR A 26 7.26 1.01 -17.38
C THR A 26 6.18 1.95 -17.93
N GLN A 27 6.48 2.67 -19.01
CA GLN A 27 5.50 3.57 -19.65
C GLN A 27 4.17 2.87 -20.02
N PRO A 28 4.15 1.68 -20.66
CA PRO A 28 2.90 0.99 -20.96
C PRO A 28 2.09 0.63 -19.71
N GLU A 29 2.76 0.30 -18.61
CA GLU A 29 2.10 0.02 -17.33
C GLU A 29 1.53 1.29 -16.71
N VAL A 30 2.23 2.43 -16.77
CA VAL A 30 1.72 3.73 -16.30
C VAL A 30 0.49 4.14 -17.12
N GLU A 31 0.51 3.97 -18.43
CA GLU A 31 -0.65 4.25 -19.30
C GLU A 31 -1.83 3.32 -19.01
N ALA A 32 -1.59 2.03 -18.74
CA ALA A 32 -2.62 1.09 -18.31
C ALA A 32 -3.22 1.46 -16.95
N LEU A 33 -2.37 1.84 -15.99
CA LEU A 33 -2.79 2.34 -14.67
C LEU A 33 -3.60 3.63 -14.80
N TYR A 34 -3.25 4.54 -15.71
CA TYR A 34 -4.01 5.77 -15.96
C TYR A 34 -5.39 5.47 -16.53
N ARG A 35 -5.50 4.54 -17.49
CA ARG A 35 -6.80 4.05 -17.98
C ARG A 35 -7.64 3.50 -16.85
N ARG A 36 -7.04 2.70 -15.95
CA ARG A 36 -7.74 2.16 -14.78
C ARG A 36 -8.16 3.26 -13.81
N PHE A 37 -7.27 4.20 -13.50
CA PHE A 37 -7.55 5.36 -12.65
C PHE A 37 -8.76 6.15 -13.16
N ARG A 38 -8.78 6.47 -14.45
CA ARG A 38 -9.90 7.16 -15.11
C ARG A 38 -11.22 6.38 -15.07
N SER A 39 -11.16 5.06 -15.09
CA SER A 39 -12.36 4.23 -14.96
C SER A 39 -12.93 4.20 -13.53
N LEU A 40 -12.08 4.49 -12.54
CA LEU A 40 -12.43 4.51 -11.12
C LEU A 40 -12.89 5.89 -10.63
N ASP A 41 -12.32 6.97 -11.17
CA ASP A 41 -12.74 8.36 -10.91
C ASP A 41 -14.10 8.66 -11.58
N ARG A 42 -15.17 8.22 -10.90
CA ARG A 42 -16.54 8.42 -11.34
C ARG A 42 -16.89 9.91 -11.17
N GLY A 43 -16.98 10.60 -12.29
CA GLY A 43 -17.25 12.03 -12.32
C GLY A 43 -16.05 12.89 -12.73
N LEU A 44 -14.91 12.29 -13.08
CA LEU A 44 -13.74 12.98 -13.62
C LEU A 44 -13.22 14.09 -12.71
N LYS A 45 -13.22 13.85 -11.40
CA LYS A 45 -12.82 14.80 -10.36
C LYS A 45 -11.30 14.99 -10.31
N GLY A 46 -10.53 14.08 -10.89
CA GLY A 46 -9.07 14.04 -10.85
C GLY A 46 -8.50 13.29 -9.64
N TYR A 47 -9.34 12.67 -8.82
CA TYR A 47 -8.96 11.87 -7.67
C TYR A 47 -9.93 10.70 -7.47
N ILE A 48 -9.42 9.61 -6.91
CA ILE A 48 -10.21 8.46 -6.46
C ILE A 48 -10.54 8.66 -4.98
N SER A 49 -11.83 8.65 -4.67
CA SER A 49 -12.34 8.63 -3.30
C SER A 49 -12.24 7.24 -2.68
N ALA A 50 -12.32 7.17 -1.35
CA ALA A 50 -12.36 5.92 -0.61
C ALA A 50 -13.43 4.94 -1.13
N GLU A 51 -14.63 5.45 -1.43
CA GLU A 51 -15.74 4.63 -1.94
C GLU A 51 -15.43 4.06 -3.33
N GLU A 52 -14.84 4.86 -4.22
CA GLU A 52 -14.45 4.41 -5.57
C GLU A 52 -13.33 3.36 -5.54
N PHE A 53 -12.39 3.49 -4.60
CA PHE A 53 -11.33 2.50 -4.42
C PHE A 53 -11.87 1.18 -3.86
N LEU A 54 -12.76 1.24 -2.87
CA LEU A 54 -13.40 0.06 -2.28
C LEU A 54 -14.42 -0.60 -3.23
N ALA A 55 -14.90 0.12 -4.25
CA ALA A 55 -15.75 -0.46 -5.30
C ALA A 55 -15.00 -1.44 -6.23
N ILE A 56 -13.67 -1.52 -6.14
CA ILE A 56 -12.87 -2.52 -6.86
C ILE A 56 -13.12 -3.89 -6.22
N PRO A 57 -13.76 -4.85 -6.90
CA PRO A 57 -14.13 -6.13 -6.31
C PRO A 57 -12.95 -6.86 -5.67
N GLU A 58 -11.78 -6.82 -6.32
CA GLU A 58 -10.56 -7.46 -5.86
C GLU A 58 -10.01 -6.84 -4.56
N LEU A 59 -10.25 -5.54 -4.33
CA LEU A 59 -9.82 -4.84 -3.12
C LEU A 59 -10.89 -4.85 -2.04
N SER A 60 -12.18 -4.92 -2.39
CA SER A 60 -13.29 -5.00 -1.44
C SER A 60 -13.19 -6.20 -0.50
N ILE A 61 -12.53 -7.27 -0.95
CA ILE A 61 -12.30 -8.52 -0.19
C ILE A 61 -11.03 -8.43 0.66
N ASN A 62 -10.13 -7.48 0.36
CA ASN A 62 -8.89 -7.34 1.10
C ASN A 62 -9.13 -6.59 2.42
N PRO A 63 -8.93 -7.23 3.60
CA PRO A 63 -9.17 -6.60 4.90
C PRO A 63 -8.33 -5.33 5.13
N LEU A 64 -7.18 -5.23 4.44
CA LEU A 64 -6.30 -4.07 4.52
C LEU A 64 -6.70 -2.94 3.56
N ALA A 65 -7.65 -3.15 2.63
CA ALA A 65 -8.02 -2.12 1.66
C ALA A 65 -8.53 -0.85 2.35
N ASN A 66 -9.35 -0.99 3.41
CA ASN A 66 -9.79 0.15 4.21
C ASN A 66 -8.62 0.89 4.87
N ARG A 67 -7.58 0.17 5.32
CA ARG A 67 -6.40 0.78 5.92
C ARG A 67 -5.59 1.53 4.86
N VAL A 68 -5.34 0.88 3.74
CA VAL A 68 -4.64 1.45 2.58
C VAL A 68 -5.35 2.70 2.08
N VAL A 69 -6.67 2.71 2.00
CA VAL A 69 -7.47 3.88 1.61
C VAL A 69 -7.39 5.01 2.64
N ARG A 70 -7.41 4.72 3.93
CA ARG A 70 -7.34 5.75 4.98
C ARG A 70 -6.00 6.48 4.99
N LEU A 71 -4.93 5.86 4.51
CA LEU A 71 -3.65 6.53 4.32
C LEU A 71 -3.73 7.65 3.27
N PHE A 72 -4.76 7.65 2.40
CA PHE A 72 -4.91 8.59 1.30
C PHE A 72 -6.40 9.01 1.16
N GLU A 73 -6.83 10.04 1.90
CA GLU A 73 -8.24 10.52 1.92
C GLU A 73 -8.82 10.82 0.52
N SER A 74 -7.97 11.27 -0.41
CA SER A 74 -8.29 11.44 -1.83
C SER A 74 -7.02 11.19 -2.63
N VAL A 75 -7.06 10.20 -3.51
CA VAL A 75 -5.88 9.70 -4.20
C VAL A 75 -5.83 10.31 -5.60
N ASN A 76 -4.88 11.21 -5.87
CA ASN A 76 -4.61 11.65 -7.24
C ASN A 76 -3.86 10.56 -8.04
N PHE A 77 -3.65 10.75 -9.34
CA PHE A 77 -3.02 9.71 -10.17
C PHE A 77 -1.60 9.33 -9.69
N LEU A 78 -0.77 10.30 -9.32
CA LEU A 78 0.58 10.03 -8.83
C LEU A 78 0.54 9.23 -7.52
N GLU A 79 -0.34 9.59 -6.59
CA GLU A 79 -0.54 8.87 -5.33
C GLU A 79 -1.07 7.46 -5.57
N PHE A 80 -1.98 7.28 -6.53
CA PHE A 80 -2.51 5.97 -6.92
C PHE A 80 -1.39 5.04 -7.38
N VAL A 81 -0.49 5.54 -8.23
CA VAL A 81 0.63 4.72 -8.72
C VAL A 81 1.65 4.46 -7.60
N LYS A 82 1.95 5.44 -6.74
CA LYS A 82 2.81 5.25 -5.57
C LYS A 82 2.26 4.20 -4.61
N LEU A 83 0.94 4.17 -4.41
CA LEU A 83 0.25 3.19 -3.59
C LEU A 83 0.41 1.76 -4.12
N LEU A 84 0.46 1.60 -5.45
CA LEU A 84 0.61 0.30 -6.10
C LEU A 84 2.07 -0.14 -6.26
N ALA A 85 3.03 0.79 -6.20
CA ALA A 85 4.45 0.51 -6.41
C ALA A 85 5.01 -0.63 -5.55
N PRO A 86 4.71 -0.72 -4.22
CA PRO A 86 5.24 -1.78 -3.35
C PRO A 86 4.82 -3.20 -3.77
N PHE A 87 3.74 -3.34 -4.53
CA PHE A 87 3.25 -4.63 -5.01
C PHE A 87 3.92 -5.05 -6.32
N THR A 88 4.84 -4.26 -6.88
CA THR A 88 5.59 -4.68 -8.07
C THR A 88 6.83 -5.51 -7.70
N SER A 89 7.29 -6.36 -8.61
CA SER A 89 8.55 -7.12 -8.44
C SER A 89 9.82 -6.27 -8.60
N ARG A 90 9.69 -5.05 -9.15
CA ARG A 90 10.82 -4.14 -9.40
C ARG A 90 11.20 -3.28 -8.18
N VAL A 91 10.35 -3.24 -7.16
CA VAL A 91 10.60 -2.48 -5.93
C VAL A 91 11.40 -3.31 -4.93
N THR A 92 12.35 -2.67 -4.25
CA THR A 92 13.24 -3.34 -3.31
C THR A 92 12.47 -3.88 -2.11
N LYS A 93 12.97 -4.98 -1.51
CA LYS A 93 12.42 -5.51 -0.26
C LYS A 93 12.35 -4.44 0.85
N ASP A 94 13.33 -3.53 0.90
CA ASP A 94 13.38 -2.47 1.90
C ASP A 94 12.24 -1.45 1.75
N ASP A 95 11.96 -1.02 0.51
CA ASP A 95 10.82 -0.13 0.22
C ASP A 95 9.49 -0.82 0.53
N LYS A 96 9.35 -2.13 0.23
CA LYS A 96 8.15 -2.92 0.59
C LYS A 96 7.93 -2.99 2.10
N LEU A 97 8.99 -3.23 2.86
CA LEU A 97 8.94 -3.25 4.32
C LEU A 97 8.60 -1.87 4.90
N THR A 98 9.09 -0.80 4.27
CA THR A 98 8.76 0.58 4.66
C THR A 98 7.28 0.88 4.41
N PHE A 99 6.73 0.45 3.28
CA PHE A 99 5.29 0.58 3.03
C PHE A 99 4.46 -0.23 4.03
N LEU A 100 4.82 -1.50 4.27
CA LEU A 100 4.14 -2.33 5.27
C LEU A 100 4.16 -1.66 6.64
N PHE A 101 5.30 -1.10 7.05
CA PHE A 101 5.38 -0.36 8.30
C PHE A 101 4.33 0.76 8.38
N THR A 102 4.20 1.59 7.34
CA THR A 102 3.17 2.65 7.28
C THR A 102 1.74 2.11 7.33
N VAL A 103 1.50 0.90 6.83
CA VAL A 103 0.18 0.24 6.94
C VAL A 103 -0.09 -0.21 8.37
N PHE A 104 0.93 -0.73 9.06
CA PHE A 104 0.83 -1.22 10.44
C PHE A 104 0.81 -0.11 11.49
N ASP A 105 1.53 0.99 11.28
CA ASP A 105 1.54 2.19 12.14
C ASP A 105 0.22 2.93 11.96
N VAL A 106 -0.75 2.75 12.88
CA VAL A 106 -2.14 3.16 12.68
C VAL A 106 -2.30 4.66 12.83
N ASP A 107 -1.66 5.22 13.86
CA ASP A 107 -1.70 6.64 14.21
C ASP A 107 -0.58 7.47 13.54
N GLY A 108 0.42 6.83 12.95
CA GLY A 108 1.47 7.50 12.17
C GLY A 108 2.54 8.14 13.04
N ASP A 109 2.71 7.71 14.29
CA ASP A 109 3.70 8.25 15.22
C ASP A 109 5.14 7.73 14.95
N GLY A 110 5.30 6.81 13.99
CA GLY A 110 6.58 6.20 13.63
C GLY A 110 6.94 4.99 14.50
N LEU A 111 5.99 4.45 15.27
CA LEU A 111 6.13 3.30 16.14
C LEU A 111 4.91 2.39 16.01
N VAL A 112 5.10 1.14 15.54
CA VAL A 112 4.03 0.14 15.63
C VAL A 112 3.89 -0.29 17.09
N SER A 113 2.92 0.30 17.76
CA SER A 113 2.59 0.12 19.17
C SER A 113 1.66 -1.09 19.39
N ARG A 114 1.35 -1.37 20.65
CA ARG A 114 0.38 -2.40 21.00
C ARG A 114 -1.02 -2.06 20.49
N ASP A 115 -1.42 -0.80 20.57
CA ASP A 115 -2.74 -0.34 20.13
C ASP A 115 -2.89 -0.47 18.60
N ASP A 116 -1.82 -0.19 17.86
CA ASP A 116 -1.77 -0.42 16.41
C ASP A 116 -1.97 -1.90 16.08
N MET A 117 -1.26 -2.79 16.78
CA MET A 117 -1.38 -4.22 16.59
C MET A 117 -2.79 -4.74 16.93
N HIS A 118 -3.44 -4.17 17.94
CA HIS A 118 -4.84 -4.47 18.24
C HIS A 118 -5.76 -4.13 17.09
N VAL A 119 -5.67 -2.91 16.56
CA VAL A 119 -6.47 -2.47 15.41
C VAL A 119 -6.18 -3.35 14.19
N MET A 120 -4.92 -3.59 13.87
CA MET A 120 -4.50 -4.34 12.69
C MET A 120 -4.91 -5.83 12.77
N LEU A 121 -4.68 -6.49 13.90
CA LEU A 121 -5.04 -7.90 14.07
C LEU A 121 -6.56 -8.11 14.12
N ARG A 122 -7.31 -7.17 14.71
CA ARG A 122 -8.78 -7.17 14.63
C ARG A 122 -9.29 -7.01 13.20
N GLN A 123 -8.66 -6.15 12.39
CA GLN A 123 -9.05 -5.97 10.99
C GLN A 123 -8.73 -7.21 10.13
N LEU A 124 -7.61 -7.87 10.39
CA LEU A 124 -7.17 -9.05 9.63
C LEU A 124 -7.91 -10.34 10.03
N ALA A 125 -8.10 -10.57 11.32
CA ALA A 125 -8.66 -11.82 11.85
C ALA A 125 -10.15 -11.69 12.24
N GLY A 126 -10.71 -10.47 12.26
CA GLY A 126 -12.07 -10.21 12.69
C GLY A 126 -12.31 -10.57 14.16
N SER A 127 -13.42 -11.26 14.43
CA SER A 127 -13.80 -11.73 15.77
C SER A 127 -13.19 -13.07 16.15
N THR A 128 -12.29 -13.64 15.34
CA THR A 128 -11.70 -14.97 15.62
C THR A 128 -10.68 -14.96 16.73
N LEU A 129 -9.96 -13.85 16.93
CA LEU A 129 -9.01 -13.67 18.01
C LEU A 129 -9.68 -12.93 19.18
N THR A 130 -9.41 -13.38 20.40
CA THR A 130 -9.76 -12.64 21.61
C THR A 130 -8.75 -11.52 21.87
N ASP A 131 -9.08 -10.54 22.73
CA ASP A 131 -8.11 -9.49 23.09
C ASP A 131 -6.87 -10.08 23.78
N GLU A 132 -7.05 -11.16 24.56
CA GLU A 132 -5.95 -11.88 25.20
C GLU A 132 -5.04 -12.60 24.18
N ASP A 133 -5.62 -13.18 23.12
CA ASP A 133 -4.83 -13.76 22.02
C ASP A 133 -4.01 -12.68 21.31
N ILE A 134 -4.62 -11.53 21.03
CA ILE A 134 -3.96 -10.39 20.38
C ILE A 134 -2.83 -9.87 21.26
N ASP A 135 -3.07 -9.72 22.56
CA ASP A 135 -2.05 -9.27 23.51
C ASP A 135 -0.89 -10.27 23.61
N THR A 136 -1.19 -11.57 23.58
CA THR A 136 -0.18 -12.64 23.61
C THR A 136 0.66 -12.63 22.33
N LEU A 137 0.01 -12.53 21.16
CA LEU A 137 0.69 -12.46 19.86
C LEU A 137 1.57 -11.22 19.75
N THR A 138 1.04 -10.06 20.16
CA THR A 138 1.77 -8.78 20.15
C THR A 138 2.98 -8.83 21.06
N THR A 139 2.82 -9.32 22.30
CA THR A 139 3.93 -9.47 23.25
C THR A 139 5.03 -10.35 22.69
N ARG A 140 4.67 -11.54 22.18
CA ARG A 140 5.65 -12.47 21.58
C ARG A 140 6.36 -11.88 20.37
N GLY A 141 5.64 -11.14 19.52
CA GLY A 141 6.22 -10.46 18.37
C GLY A 141 7.25 -9.41 18.79
N PHE A 142 6.92 -8.60 19.79
CA PHE A 142 7.78 -7.53 20.30
C PHE A 142 9.01 -8.07 21.03
N GLU A 143 8.85 -9.10 21.87
CA GLU A 143 9.97 -9.77 22.53
C GLU A 143 10.91 -10.44 21.54
N GLY A 144 10.36 -11.14 20.54
CA GLY A 144 11.15 -11.79 19.48
C GLY A 144 11.96 -10.80 18.64
N ALA A 145 11.49 -9.55 18.53
CA ALA A 145 12.19 -8.46 17.87
C ALA A 145 13.11 -7.65 18.81
N GLY A 146 13.14 -7.95 20.11
CA GLY A 146 13.91 -7.21 21.12
C GLY A 146 13.39 -5.80 21.40
N ALA A 147 12.09 -5.55 21.16
CA ALA A 147 11.49 -4.22 21.21
C ALA A 147 10.17 -4.23 22.02
N PRO A 148 10.23 -4.32 23.36
CA PRO A 148 9.06 -4.58 24.22
C PRO A 148 8.00 -3.47 24.22
N HIS A 149 8.35 -2.27 23.78
CA HIS A 149 7.47 -1.10 23.81
C HIS A 149 6.87 -0.75 22.44
N GLY A 150 7.14 -1.54 21.40
CA GLY A 150 6.71 -1.26 20.04
C GLY A 150 7.87 -1.34 19.05
N LEU A 151 7.54 -1.48 17.77
CA LEU A 151 8.51 -1.61 16.69
C LEU A 151 8.66 -0.28 15.98
N ASN A 152 9.85 0.32 16.03
CA ASN A 152 10.20 1.37 15.07
C ASN A 152 10.54 0.74 13.72
N LEU A 153 10.71 1.55 12.67
CA LEU A 153 10.98 1.06 11.32
C LEU A 153 12.18 0.09 11.25
N ALA A 154 13.26 0.35 11.99
CA ALA A 154 14.44 -0.51 12.00
C ALA A 154 14.16 -1.87 12.64
N ALA A 155 13.49 -1.89 13.79
CA ALA A 155 13.09 -3.11 14.49
C ALA A 155 12.07 -3.92 13.66
N PHE A 156 11.11 -3.24 13.02
CA PHE A 156 10.14 -3.87 12.13
C PHE A 156 10.82 -4.54 10.93
N LYS A 157 11.76 -3.83 10.27
CA LYS A 157 12.55 -4.39 9.17
C LYS A 157 13.35 -5.62 9.62
N ALA A 158 13.97 -5.56 10.80
CA ALA A 158 14.71 -6.68 11.37
C ALA A 158 13.79 -7.88 11.65
N ALA A 159 12.63 -7.65 12.27
CA ALA A 159 11.64 -8.70 12.57
C ALA A 159 11.10 -9.39 11.31
N MET A 160 11.00 -8.66 10.20
CA MET A 160 10.48 -9.15 8.92
C MET A 160 11.58 -9.58 7.94
N ALA A 161 12.86 -9.47 8.29
CA ALA A 161 13.98 -9.72 7.38
C ALA A 161 14.00 -11.14 6.79
N GLY A 162 13.59 -12.14 7.58
CA GLY A 162 13.52 -13.54 7.16
C GLY A 162 12.24 -13.94 6.41
N ARG A 163 11.28 -13.04 6.25
CA ARG A 163 10.02 -13.33 5.55
C ARG A 163 10.18 -13.17 4.05
N ASP A 164 9.56 -14.07 3.31
CA ASP A 164 9.37 -13.91 1.88
C ASP A 164 8.17 -12.99 1.61
N LEU A 165 8.38 -11.96 0.80
CA LEU A 165 7.36 -10.99 0.40
C LEU A 165 6.90 -11.19 -1.06
N SER A 166 7.37 -12.24 -1.73
CA SER A 166 6.97 -12.57 -3.11
C SER A 166 5.45 -12.71 -3.27
N SER A 167 4.76 -13.19 -2.23
CA SER A 167 3.29 -13.32 -2.19
C SER A 167 2.53 -11.98 -2.26
N MET A 168 3.21 -10.85 -2.04
CA MET A 168 2.62 -9.52 -2.21
C MET A 168 2.72 -9.01 -3.65
N GLU A 169 3.41 -9.72 -4.55
CA GLU A 169 3.66 -9.22 -5.90
C GLU A 169 2.45 -9.40 -6.82
N VAL A 170 2.05 -8.30 -7.47
CA VAL A 170 0.95 -8.24 -8.43
C VAL A 170 1.48 -7.67 -9.74
N ALA A 171 1.28 -8.39 -10.84
CA ALA A 171 1.63 -7.92 -12.17
C ALA A 171 0.57 -6.94 -12.69
N VAL A 172 1.02 -5.82 -13.26
CA VAL A 172 0.14 -4.91 -14.01
C VAL A 172 -0.10 -5.53 -15.39
N ALA A 173 -1.33 -5.95 -15.65
CA ALA A 173 -1.70 -6.42 -16.98
C ALA A 173 -1.70 -5.24 -17.96
N THR A 174 -0.83 -5.29 -18.96
CA THR A 174 -0.88 -4.39 -20.11
C THR A 174 -1.59 -5.12 -21.24
N ASP A 175 -2.80 -4.70 -21.60
CA ASP A 175 -3.43 -5.17 -22.84
C ASP A 175 -2.53 -4.72 -24.01
N THR A 176 -1.79 -5.66 -24.61
CA THR A 176 -1.20 -5.50 -25.95
C THR A 176 -2.21 -5.82 -27.02
#